data_AF-A0A939USD1-F1
#
_entry.id   AF-A0A939USD1-F1
#
_cell.length_a   1.000
_cell.length_b   1.000
_cell.length_c   1.000
_cell.angle_alpha   90.00
_cell.angle_beta   90.00
_cell.angle_gamma   90.00
#
_symmetry.space_group_name_H-M   'P 1'
#
loop_
_entity.id
_entity.type
_entity.pdbx_description
1 polymer ?
#
loop_
_entity_poly.entity_id
_entity_poly.type
_entity_poly.pdbx_seq_one_letter_code
_entity_poly.pdbx_strand_id
1 'polypeptide(L)'
;MNLDAKKIGNFIQACRKEAGITQSDMGERLCVSAQSVSNWERGETLPDISLLPDIATLLHCSVDTLLSGGCGGGGFRRHVTVVQMQEALSALDRIGELLGRDHFVYKCIIEALDKQMNTTIELSFSDPHIFDVFTIEFLLGCIDNGDYVDPNDVATHLPPSGARDYVVNVLKEKGVK
;
A
#
# COMPACT_ATOMS: atom_id res chain seq x y z
N MET A 1 8.12 15.91 6.03
CA MET A 1 8.20 14.72 6.90
C MET A 1 8.79 15.19 8.23
N ASN A 2 8.10 15.00 9.36
CA ASN A 2 8.63 15.34 10.69
C ASN A 2 8.98 14.02 11.40
N LEU A 3 10.25 13.79 11.69
CA LEU A 3 10.75 12.54 12.30
C LEU A 3 10.54 12.59 13.82
N ASP A 4 9.82 11.60 14.36
CA ASP A 4 9.64 11.44 15.80
C ASP A 4 10.67 10.44 16.35
N ALA A 5 11.80 10.97 16.83
CA ALA A 5 12.91 10.16 17.34
C ALA A 5 12.50 9.21 18.48
N LYS A 6 11.50 9.58 19.28
CA LYS A 6 11.03 8.76 20.40
C LYS A 6 10.23 7.56 19.91
N LYS A 7 9.40 7.74 18.88
CA LYS A 7 8.70 6.61 18.23
C LYS A 7 9.68 5.67 17.53
N ILE A 8 10.62 6.22 16.77
CA ILE A 8 11.66 5.44 16.09
C ILE A 8 12.47 4.61 17.10
N GLY A 9 12.91 5.23 18.19
CA GLY A 9 13.63 4.55 19.27
C GLY A 9 12.85 3.42 19.93
N ASN A 10 11.58 3.66 20.26
CA ASN A 10 10.71 2.62 20.83
C ASN A 10 10.54 1.43 19.89
N PHE A 11 10.41 1.67 18.58
CA PHE A 11 10.30 0.61 17.60
C PHE A 11 11.59 -0.20 17.43
N ILE A 12 12.74 0.48 17.33
CA ILE A 12 14.06 -0.17 17.32
C ILE A 12 14.20 -1.10 18.53
N GLN A 13 13.83 -0.61 19.72
CA GLN A 13 13.88 -1.41 20.94
C GLN A 13 12.96 -2.64 20.88
N ALA A 14 11.72 -2.47 20.38
CA ALA A 14 10.75 -3.55 20.28
C ALA A 14 11.25 -4.66 19.33
N CYS A 15 11.65 -4.31 18.11
CA CYS A 15 12.18 -5.27 17.13
C CYS A 15 13.47 -5.95 17.62
N ARG A 16 14.36 -5.21 18.28
CA ARG A 16 15.58 -5.81 18.85
C ARG A 16 15.24 -6.88 19.89
N LYS A 17 14.28 -6.60 20.77
CA LYS A 17 13.81 -7.56 21.79
C LYS A 17 13.13 -8.78 21.14
N GLU A 18 12.36 -8.58 20.09
CA GLU A 18 11.71 -9.66 19.33
C GLU A 18 12.74 -10.55 18.62
N ALA A 19 13.81 -9.97 18.09
CA ALA A 19 14.95 -10.69 17.54
C ALA A 19 15.83 -11.39 18.59
N GLY A 20 15.54 -11.21 19.89
CA GLY A 20 16.23 -11.88 21.00
C GLY A 20 17.68 -11.44 21.20
N ILE A 21 18.08 -10.27 20.70
CA ILE A 21 19.46 -9.77 20.78
C ILE A 21 19.61 -8.62 21.78
N THR A 22 20.77 -8.46 22.40
CA THR A 22 21.07 -7.36 23.33
C THR A 22 21.48 -6.08 22.58
N GLN A 23 21.53 -4.93 23.28
CA GLN A 23 22.05 -3.69 22.71
C GLN A 23 23.53 -3.85 22.30
N SER A 24 24.31 -4.65 23.03
CA SER A 24 25.69 -4.97 22.68
C SER A 24 25.77 -5.81 21.41
N ASP A 25 24.96 -6.87 21.29
CA ASP A 25 24.93 -7.71 20.08
C ASP A 25 24.55 -6.90 18.84
N MET A 26 23.57 -6.01 18.97
CA MET A 26 23.16 -5.12 17.88
C MET A 26 24.28 -4.11 17.53
N GLY A 27 24.97 -3.57 18.52
CA GLY A 27 26.11 -2.69 18.32
C GLY A 27 27.25 -3.38 17.56
N GLU A 28 27.60 -4.61 17.96
CA GLU A 28 28.62 -5.42 17.28
C GLU A 28 28.26 -5.69 15.82
N ARG A 29 27.01 -6.08 15.54
CA ARG A 29 26.54 -6.37 14.16
C ARG A 29 26.53 -5.14 13.26
N LEU A 30 26.31 -3.96 13.82
CA LEU A 30 26.24 -2.69 13.08
C LEU A 30 27.55 -1.89 13.16
N CYS A 31 28.61 -2.44 13.76
CA CYS A 31 29.89 -1.75 13.97
C CYS A 31 29.75 -0.41 14.72
N VAL A 32 28.84 -0.34 15.70
CA VAL A 32 28.61 0.83 16.57
C VAL A 32 28.70 0.44 18.05
N SER A 33 28.81 1.45 18.92
CA SER A 33 28.79 1.19 20.37
C SER A 33 27.39 0.82 20.87
N ALA A 34 27.32 -0.03 21.91
CA ALA A 34 26.06 -0.31 22.62
C ALA A 34 25.39 0.96 23.15
N GLN A 35 26.19 1.98 23.52
CA GLN A 35 25.71 3.29 23.94
C GLN A 35 24.97 4.00 22.80
N SER A 36 25.45 3.90 21.55
CA SER A 36 24.76 4.45 20.37
C SER A 36 23.38 3.83 20.22
N VAL A 37 23.29 2.50 20.27
CA VAL A 37 22.00 1.78 20.23
C VAL A 37 21.10 2.23 21.37
N SER A 38 21.63 2.34 22.59
CA SER A 38 20.86 2.79 23.74
C SER A 38 20.34 4.22 23.61
N ASN A 39 21.10 5.13 22.99
CA ASN A 39 20.67 6.50 22.74
C ASN A 39 19.56 6.55 21.68
N TRP A 40 19.66 5.71 20.64
CA TRP A 40 18.60 5.56 19.64
C TRP A 40 17.30 5.08 20.27
N GLU A 41 17.36 4.03 21.09
CA GLU A 41 16.18 3.48 21.76
C GLU A 41 15.48 4.47 22.70
N ARG A 42 16.23 5.38 23.33
CA ARG A 42 15.66 6.45 24.17
C ARG A 42 15.18 7.67 23.37
N GLY A 43 15.43 7.70 22.06
CA GLY A 43 15.12 8.84 21.19
C GLY A 43 16.01 10.06 21.44
N GLU A 44 17.18 9.88 22.04
CA GLU A 44 18.15 10.97 22.30
C GLU A 44 18.91 11.34 21.03
N THR A 45 19.15 10.35 20.16
CA THR A 45 19.77 10.52 18.84
C THR A 45 19.06 9.63 17.83
N LEU A 46 19.22 9.92 16.54
CA LEU A 46 18.82 9.02 15.45
C LEU A 46 20.03 8.22 14.94
N PRO A 47 19.82 7.04 14.34
CA PRO A 47 20.85 6.39 13.57
C PRO A 47 21.29 7.25 12.38
N ASP A 48 22.55 7.12 11.98
CA ASP A 48 23.04 7.75 10.76
C ASP A 48 22.27 7.21 9.55
N ILE A 49 22.02 8.05 8.54
CA ILE A 49 21.31 7.66 7.32
C ILE A 49 21.97 6.46 6.63
N SER A 50 23.30 6.35 6.70
CA SER A 50 24.08 5.25 6.15
C SER A 50 23.82 3.91 6.84
N LEU A 51 23.40 3.91 8.10
CA LEU A 51 23.12 2.71 8.89
C LEU A 51 21.67 2.22 8.74
N LEU A 52 20.77 3.04 8.20
CA LEU A 52 19.35 2.70 8.10
C LEU A 52 19.07 1.40 7.32
N PRO A 53 19.72 1.13 6.16
CA PRO A 53 19.51 -0.13 5.44
C PRO A 53 19.93 -1.36 6.26
N ASP A 54 21.04 -1.26 6.99
CA ASP A 54 21.58 -2.34 7.81
C ASP A 54 20.69 -2.60 9.04
N ILE A 55 20.22 -1.54 9.69
CA ILE A 55 19.26 -1.63 10.80
C ILE A 55 17.95 -2.27 10.32
N ALA A 56 17.42 -1.80 9.19
CA ALA A 56 16.19 -2.32 8.61
C ALA A 56 16.31 -3.83 8.29
N THR A 57 17.45 -4.24 7.71
CA THR A 57 17.76 -5.64 7.42
C THR A 57 17.87 -6.48 8.70
N LEU A 58 18.62 -6.00 9.69
CA LEU A 58 18.82 -6.69 10.97
C LEU A 58 17.52 -6.87 11.76
N LEU A 59 16.62 -5.89 11.68
CA LEU A 59 15.34 -5.87 12.39
C LEU A 59 14.17 -6.37 11.55
N HIS A 60 14.43 -6.90 10.34
CA HIS A 60 13.43 -7.45 9.43
C HIS A 60 12.27 -6.48 9.10
N CYS A 61 12.58 -5.21 8.85
CA CYS A 61 11.61 -4.17 8.46
C CYS A 61 12.12 -3.35 7.26
N SER A 62 11.29 -2.46 6.71
CA SER A 62 11.74 -1.48 5.72
C SER A 62 12.27 -0.22 6.40
N VAL A 63 13.13 0.55 5.71
CA VAL A 63 13.59 1.85 6.20
C VAL A 63 12.43 2.81 6.45
N ASP A 64 11.38 2.75 5.62
CA ASP A 64 10.16 3.53 5.81
C ASP A 64 9.44 3.20 7.12
N THR A 65 9.28 1.90 7.42
CA THR A 65 8.67 1.43 8.67
C THR A 65 9.52 1.82 9.88
N LEU A 66 10.84 1.74 9.75
CA LEU A 66 11.79 2.17 10.78
C LEU A 66 11.66 3.66 11.10
N LEU A 67 11.68 4.53 10.08
CA LEU A 67 11.58 5.98 10.22
C LEU A 67 10.18 6.46 10.65
N SER A 68 9.16 5.63 10.43
CA SER A 68 7.80 5.83 10.93
C SER A 68 7.59 5.37 12.38
N GLY A 69 8.59 4.69 12.95
CA GLY A 69 8.61 4.29 14.36
C GLY A 69 7.59 3.22 14.72
N GLY A 70 7.43 2.19 13.89
CA GLY A 70 6.71 0.97 14.28
C GLY A 70 5.20 1.10 14.40
N CYS A 71 4.67 2.32 14.32
CA CYS A 71 3.61 2.53 13.37
C CYS A 71 4.17 1.96 12.07
N GLY A 72 3.91 0.67 11.80
CA GLY A 72 3.94 0.17 10.43
C GLY A 72 3.36 1.32 9.64
N GLY A 73 4.12 1.83 8.67
CA GLY A 73 3.66 3.00 7.95
C GLY A 73 2.16 2.83 7.75
N GLY A 74 1.37 3.86 7.99
CA GLY A 74 0.12 3.97 7.24
C GLY A 74 0.53 3.98 5.78
N GLY A 75 0.89 2.81 5.29
CA GLY A 75 2.06 2.55 4.48
C GLY A 75 1.55 1.38 3.71
N PHE A 76 0.90 1.80 2.65
CA PHE A 76 -0.09 0.99 2.01
C PHE A 76 0.55 -0.28 1.47
N ARG A 77 -0.20 -1.38 1.48
CA ARG A 77 0.26 -2.69 1.02
C ARG A 77 0.96 -2.61 -0.35
N ARG A 78 0.46 -1.75 -1.25
CA ARG A 78 1.14 -1.31 -2.47
C ARG A 78 0.61 0.06 -2.92
N HIS A 79 1.29 0.69 -3.88
CA HIS A 79 0.75 1.84 -4.61
C HIS A 79 -0.01 1.37 -5.85
N VAL A 80 -1.22 1.88 -6.03
CA VAL A 80 -2.11 1.57 -7.16
C VAL A 80 -2.49 2.88 -7.84
N THR A 81 -2.57 2.86 -9.17
CA THR A 81 -3.03 4.00 -9.97
C THR A 81 -4.37 3.70 -10.63
N VAL A 82 -5.13 4.75 -10.95
CA VAL A 82 -6.35 4.67 -11.74
C VAL A 82 -6.07 3.99 -13.09
N VAL A 83 -5.01 4.42 -13.78
CA VAL A 83 -4.62 3.87 -15.09
C VAL A 83 -4.37 2.38 -15.01
N GLN A 84 -3.72 1.90 -13.93
CA GLN A 84 -3.49 0.47 -13.73
C GLN A 84 -4.82 -0.30 -13.60
N MET A 85 -5.83 0.26 -12.94
CA MET A 85 -7.15 -0.38 -12.82
C MET A 85 -7.91 -0.36 -14.15
N GLN A 86 -7.80 0.73 -14.91
CA GLN A 86 -8.37 0.83 -16.26
C GLN A 86 -7.73 -0.20 -17.20
N GLU A 87 -6.41 -0.33 -17.18
CA GLU A 87 -5.69 -1.35 -17.95
C GLU A 87 -6.11 -2.77 -17.54
N ALA A 88 -6.29 -3.03 -16.24
CA ALA A 88 -6.78 -4.31 -15.76
C ALA A 88 -8.19 -4.62 -16.29
N LEU A 89 -9.08 -3.62 -16.31
CA LEU A 89 -10.43 -3.76 -16.85
C LEU A 89 -10.41 -4.01 -18.37
N SER A 90 -9.58 -3.28 -19.12
CA SER A 90 -9.37 -3.53 -20.56
C SER A 90 -8.76 -4.90 -20.84
N ALA A 91 -7.89 -5.41 -19.95
CA ALA A 91 -7.32 -6.74 -20.07
C ALA A 91 -8.39 -7.84 -19.95
N LEU A 92 -9.46 -7.61 -19.16
CA LEU A 92 -10.57 -8.57 -19.07
C LEU A 92 -11.31 -8.72 -20.41
N ASP A 93 -11.61 -7.62 -21.10
CA ASP A 93 -12.21 -7.69 -22.45
C ASP A 93 -11.27 -8.41 -23.43
N ARG A 94 -9.97 -8.11 -23.36
CA ARG A 94 -8.96 -8.76 -24.21
C ARG A 94 -8.87 -10.27 -23.98
N ILE A 95 -9.03 -10.74 -22.74
CA ILE A 95 -9.11 -12.18 -22.45
C ILE A 95 -10.32 -12.79 -23.17
N GLY A 96 -11.47 -12.10 -23.19
CA GLY A 96 -12.67 -12.52 -23.93
C GLY A 96 -12.44 -12.60 -25.45
N GLU A 97 -11.71 -11.64 -26.02
CA GLU A 97 -11.33 -11.68 -27.43
C GLU A 97 -10.38 -12.83 -27.78
N LEU A 98 -9.44 -13.15 -26.88
CA LEU A 98 -8.42 -14.18 -27.12
C LEU A 98 -8.94 -15.60 -26.94
N LEU A 99 -9.75 -15.84 -25.90
CA LEU A 99 -10.25 -17.17 -25.56
C LEU A 99 -11.60 -17.47 -26.22
N GLY A 100 -12.36 -16.44 -26.59
CA GLY A 100 -13.78 -16.54 -26.88
C GLY A 100 -14.61 -16.30 -25.61
N ARG A 101 -15.68 -15.49 -25.73
CA ARG A 101 -16.56 -15.13 -24.59
C ARG A 101 -17.36 -16.32 -24.05
N ASP A 102 -17.43 -17.42 -24.79
CA ASP A 102 -18.06 -18.67 -24.36
C ASP A 102 -17.10 -19.61 -23.62
N HIS A 103 -15.80 -19.30 -23.59
CA HIS A 103 -14.75 -20.13 -22.98
C HIS A 103 -14.89 -20.21 -21.46
N PHE A 104 -14.62 -21.40 -20.91
CA PHE A 104 -14.77 -21.71 -19.48
C PHE A 104 -14.05 -20.71 -18.56
N VAL A 105 -12.77 -20.42 -18.83
CA VAL A 105 -11.96 -19.50 -18.00
C VAL A 105 -12.55 -18.09 -17.97
N TYR A 106 -12.97 -17.57 -19.13
CA TYR A 106 -13.55 -16.24 -19.21
C TYR A 106 -14.87 -16.18 -18.45
N LYS A 107 -15.78 -17.15 -18.69
CA LYS A 107 -17.04 -17.26 -17.94
C LYS A 107 -16.84 -17.31 -16.44
N CYS A 108 -15.88 -18.09 -15.93
CA CYS A 108 -15.61 -18.14 -14.50
C CYS A 108 -15.20 -16.79 -13.92
N ILE A 109 -14.40 -16.01 -14.66
CA ILE A 109 -13.97 -14.67 -14.21
C ILE A 109 -15.18 -13.72 -14.21
N ILE A 110 -15.93 -13.66 -15.32
CA ILE A 110 -17.09 -12.77 -15.47
C ILE A 110 -18.18 -13.11 -14.46
N GLU A 111 -18.55 -14.38 -14.31
CA GLU A 111 -19.58 -14.81 -13.35
C GLU A 111 -19.20 -14.47 -11.90
N ALA A 112 -17.92 -14.58 -11.54
CA ALA A 112 -17.45 -14.22 -10.20
C ALA A 112 -17.54 -12.70 -9.97
N LEU A 113 -17.10 -11.90 -10.95
CA LEU A 113 -17.15 -10.44 -10.88
C LEU A 113 -18.60 -9.94 -10.89
N ASP A 114 -19.44 -10.45 -11.79
CA ASP A 114 -20.84 -10.05 -11.90
C ASP A 114 -21.61 -10.31 -10.59
N LYS A 115 -21.34 -11.44 -9.95
CA LYS A 115 -21.92 -11.79 -8.66
C LYS A 115 -21.46 -10.84 -7.54
N GLN A 116 -20.18 -10.48 -7.51
CA GLN A 116 -19.64 -9.59 -6.48
C GLN A 116 -20.11 -8.14 -6.68
N MET A 117 -20.28 -7.72 -7.94
CA MET A 117 -20.65 -6.35 -8.31
C MET A 117 -22.16 -6.13 -8.45
N ASN A 118 -22.97 -7.20 -8.39
CA ASN A 118 -24.42 -7.17 -8.60
C ASN A 118 -24.82 -6.46 -9.91
N THR A 119 -23.98 -6.57 -10.94
CA THR A 119 -24.16 -5.98 -12.27
C THR A 119 -23.24 -6.70 -13.27
N THR A 120 -23.50 -6.58 -14.57
CA THR A 120 -22.67 -7.24 -15.60
C THR A 120 -21.47 -6.38 -15.99
N ILE A 121 -20.26 -6.91 -15.80
CA ILE A 121 -19.02 -6.21 -16.12
C ILE A 121 -18.82 -6.01 -17.62
N GLU A 122 -19.35 -6.88 -18.48
CA GLU A 122 -19.22 -6.72 -19.93
C GLU A 122 -19.84 -5.42 -20.46
N LEU A 123 -20.80 -4.84 -19.72
CA LEU A 123 -21.37 -3.52 -20.04
C LEU A 123 -20.29 -2.42 -20.02
N SER A 124 -19.28 -2.57 -19.16
CA SER A 124 -18.15 -1.63 -19.05
C SER A 124 -17.29 -1.58 -20.32
N PHE A 125 -17.29 -2.64 -21.14
CA PHE A 125 -16.45 -2.70 -22.33
C PHE A 125 -16.98 -1.84 -23.48
N SER A 126 -18.25 -1.43 -23.41
CA SER A 126 -18.92 -0.63 -24.45
C SER A 126 -19.44 0.72 -23.94
N ASP A 127 -19.62 0.88 -22.63
CA ASP A 127 -20.11 2.11 -22.02
C ASP A 127 -19.03 2.77 -21.16
N PRO A 128 -18.47 3.93 -21.58
CA PRO A 128 -17.45 4.65 -20.82
C PRO A 128 -17.88 5.04 -19.39
N HIS A 129 -19.16 5.32 -19.16
CA HIS A 129 -19.64 5.65 -17.82
C HIS A 129 -19.61 4.41 -16.91
N ILE A 130 -19.98 3.24 -17.44
CA ILE A 130 -19.90 1.98 -16.70
C ILE A 130 -18.43 1.59 -16.48
N PHE A 131 -17.56 1.84 -17.45
CA PHE A 131 -16.11 1.66 -17.32
C PHE A 131 -15.52 2.42 -16.12
N ASP A 132 -15.88 3.69 -15.96
CA ASP A 132 -15.43 4.51 -14.84
C ASP A 132 -15.98 3.99 -13.50
N VAL A 133 -17.23 3.52 -13.47
CA VAL A 133 -17.84 2.93 -12.26
C VAL A 133 -17.07 1.68 -11.82
N PHE A 134 -16.77 0.76 -12.72
CA PHE A 134 -16.00 -0.44 -12.38
C PHE A 134 -14.56 -0.10 -11.98
N THR A 135 -13.95 0.90 -12.62
CA THR A 135 -12.61 1.40 -12.24
C THR A 135 -12.62 1.91 -10.79
N ILE A 136 -13.63 2.68 -10.41
CA ILE A 136 -13.82 3.19 -9.05
C ILE A 136 -13.98 2.04 -8.04
N GLU A 137 -14.80 1.05 -8.37
CA GLU A 137 -15.03 -0.10 -7.50
C GLU A 137 -13.77 -0.95 -7.28
N PHE A 138 -12.96 -1.12 -8.33
CA PHE A 138 -11.67 -1.80 -8.22
C PHE A 138 -10.71 -1.03 -7.31
N LEU A 139 -10.69 0.31 -7.41
CA LEU A 139 -9.90 1.17 -6.52
C LEU A 139 -10.37 1.07 -5.07
N LEU A 140 -11.68 1.09 -4.81
CA LEU A 140 -12.25 0.91 -3.47
C LEU A 140 -11.85 -0.46 -2.88
N GLY A 141 -11.93 -1.52 -3.67
CA GLY A 141 -11.45 -2.84 -3.27
C GLY A 141 -9.96 -2.85 -2.90
N CYS A 142 -9.11 -2.12 -3.64
CA CYS A 142 -7.69 -1.96 -3.31
C CYS A 142 -7.52 -1.22 -1.97
N ILE A 143 -8.24 -0.11 -1.79
CA ILE A 143 -8.21 0.71 -0.57
C ILE A 143 -8.68 -0.08 0.66
N ASP A 144 -9.67 -0.96 0.51
CA ASP A 144 -10.14 -1.85 1.58
C ASP A 144 -9.15 -2.95 1.93
N ASN A 145 -8.36 -3.38 0.96
CA ASN A 145 -7.23 -4.29 1.16
C ASN A 145 -5.96 -3.57 1.68
N GLY A 146 -6.04 -2.27 1.95
CA GLY A 146 -4.95 -1.47 2.52
C GLY A 146 -3.95 -0.93 1.50
N ASP A 147 -4.29 -0.90 0.21
CA ASP A 147 -3.46 -0.31 -0.85
C ASP A 147 -3.65 1.24 -0.94
N TYR A 148 -2.65 1.94 -1.49
CA TYR A 148 -2.65 3.40 -1.66
C TYR A 148 -3.21 3.76 -3.00
N VAL A 149 -3.97 4.84 -3.04
CA VAL A 149 -4.28 5.56 -4.28
C VAL A 149 -4.04 7.04 -4.03
N ASP A 150 -3.30 7.70 -4.93
CA ASP A 150 -3.07 9.14 -4.88
C ASP A 150 -4.37 9.89 -5.24
N PRO A 151 -4.89 10.77 -4.37
CA PRO A 151 -6.08 11.58 -4.68
C PRO A 151 -5.93 12.44 -5.95
N ASN A 152 -4.71 12.86 -6.31
CA ASN A 152 -4.47 13.61 -7.54
C ASN A 152 -4.60 12.71 -8.77
N ASP A 153 -4.13 11.46 -8.69
CA ASP A 153 -4.30 10.47 -9.76
C ASP A 153 -5.79 10.18 -10.00
N VAL A 154 -6.57 10.01 -8.94
CA VAL A 154 -8.05 9.95 -8.99
C VAL A 154 -8.63 11.20 -9.66
N ALA A 155 -8.14 12.38 -9.29
CA ALA A 155 -8.65 13.64 -9.81
C ALA A 155 -8.36 13.88 -11.30
N THR A 156 -7.20 13.38 -11.76
CA THR A 156 -6.72 13.51 -13.13
C THR A 156 -7.40 12.51 -14.07
N HIS A 157 -7.61 11.28 -13.63
CA HIS A 157 -7.99 10.17 -14.53
C HIS A 157 -9.45 9.73 -14.46
N LEU A 158 -10.23 10.20 -13.48
CA LEU A 158 -11.67 9.92 -13.40
C LEU A 158 -12.51 11.20 -13.60
N PRO A 159 -13.64 11.12 -14.32
CA PRO A 159 -14.51 12.28 -14.50
C PRO A 159 -15.12 12.75 -13.18
N PRO A 160 -15.42 14.06 -13.02
CA PRO A 160 -16.14 14.57 -11.87
C PRO A 160 -17.49 13.87 -11.71
N SER A 161 -17.68 13.19 -10.58
CA SER A 161 -18.88 12.42 -10.27
C SER A 161 -19.00 12.20 -8.76
N GLY A 162 -20.22 11.96 -8.27
CA GLY A 162 -20.42 11.65 -6.84
C GLY A 162 -19.66 10.40 -6.38
N ALA A 163 -19.43 9.44 -7.28
CA ALA A 163 -18.64 8.24 -7.01
C ALA A 163 -17.13 8.55 -6.88
N ARG A 164 -16.59 9.44 -7.73
CA ARG A 164 -15.22 9.94 -7.58
C ARG A 164 -15.04 10.66 -6.25
N ASP A 165 -15.97 11.53 -5.88
CA ASP A 165 -15.93 12.27 -4.62
C ASP A 165 -15.97 11.33 -3.41
N TYR A 166 -16.72 10.23 -3.51
CA TYR A 166 -16.75 9.18 -2.51
C TYR A 166 -15.37 8.53 -2.31
N VAL A 167 -14.65 8.15 -3.38
CA VAL A 167 -13.29 7.59 -3.27
C VAL A 167 -12.34 8.54 -2.55
N VAL A 168 -12.38 9.83 -2.89
CA VAL A 168 -11.54 10.85 -2.25
C VAL A 168 -11.88 10.97 -0.75
N ASN A 169 -13.15 10.86 -0.38
CA ASN A 169 -13.55 10.87 1.03
C ASN A 169 -13.08 9.62 1.78
N VAL A 170 -13.19 8.43 1.19
CA VAL A 170 -12.66 7.17 1.78
C VAL A 170 -11.15 7.26 2.00
N LEU A 171 -10.40 7.83 1.05
CA LEU A 171 -8.96 8.06 1.20
C LEU A 171 -8.67 8.99 2.39
N LYS A 172 -9.41 10.10 2.52
CA LYS A 172 -9.27 11.03 3.65
C LYS A 172 -9.59 10.38 5.00
N GLU A 173 -10.63 9.55 5.08
CA GLU A 173 -10.99 8.81 6.30
C GLU A 173 -9.89 7.84 6.72
N LYS A 174 -9.18 7.24 5.76
CA LYS A 174 -8.02 6.35 6.00
C LYS A 174 -6.71 7.11 6.27
N GLY A 175 -6.77 8.44 6.45
CA GLY A 175 -5.62 9.26 6.83
C GLY A 175 -4.69 9.61 5.68
N VAL A 176 -5.10 9.38 4.43
CA VAL A 176 -4.40 9.83 3.23
C VAL A 176 -4.63 11.35 3.10
N LYS A 177 -3.55 12.14 3.16
CA LYS A 177 -3.60 13.61 2.98
C LYS A 177 -3.23 14.01 1.56
#